data_AF-A0A7Z6QJV6-F1
#
_entry.id   AF-A0A7Z6QJV6-F1
#
_cell.length_a   1.000
_cell.length_b   1.000
_cell.length_c   1.000
_cell.angle_alpha   90.00
_cell.angle_beta   90.00
_cell.angle_gamma   90.00
#
_symmetry.space_group_name_H-M   'P 1'
#
loop_
_entity.id
_entity.type
_entity.pdbx_description
1 polymer ?
#
loop_
_entity_poly.entity_id
_entity_poly.type
_entity_poly.pdbx_seq_one_letter_code
_entity_poly.pdbx_strand_id
1 'polypeptide(L)'
;MNTPFVVPGNPDSACQPPSAKDFLVDRTFRALARIGVVLVLALVFALVFEVGRKALPGMEKHGFDVLLGSVWDVNQGKYGILPAIWGTLYSAFIALLIAGVFGVSMAIFLTQDFLPAKLAAVFRTIVELLAAIPSVVYGLWGIYVVIPAIRPLTAWLNTELGWIPFFGTSLSGPGLLPAALVLAIMILPTIAAVSQDALTAVPMKTKQAAYGMGTTHWEAILKVMVPSAATGIFGSLVLGLGRALGETMALAMLVGNANNISLSLFAPANTLAALLALNFPEAGPNEIEVLMYAALVLMLITLIVNIFGSMIMMYAQRGNK
;
A
#
# COMPACT_ATOMS: atom_id res chain seq x y z
N MET A 1 -21.92 -58.27 33.15
CA MET A 1 -22.28 -56.84 33.26
C MET A 1 -22.14 -56.23 31.88
N ASN A 2 -23.25 -56.11 31.15
CA ASN A 2 -23.29 -55.44 29.85
C ASN A 2 -23.57 -53.96 30.12
N THR A 3 -22.65 -53.07 29.75
CA THR A 3 -22.80 -51.62 29.89
C THR A 3 -23.83 -51.11 28.86
N PRO A 4 -25.03 -50.67 29.28
CA PRO A 4 -26.15 -50.38 28.38
C PRO A 4 -26.01 -49.05 27.61
N PHE A 5 -24.86 -48.39 27.69
CA PHE A 5 -24.60 -47.06 27.11
C PHE A 5 -23.41 -47.01 26.15
N VAL A 6 -22.92 -48.15 25.64
CA VAL A 6 -21.92 -48.13 24.57
C VAL A 6 -22.63 -47.74 23.27
N VAL A 7 -22.73 -46.44 23.03
CA VAL A 7 -23.14 -45.90 21.74
C VAL A 7 -22.07 -46.34 20.74
N PRO A 8 -22.43 -47.10 19.68
CA PRO A 8 -21.47 -47.42 18.63
C PRO A 8 -20.94 -46.10 18.06
N GLY A 9 -19.63 -45.88 18.15
CA GLY A 9 -19.02 -44.63 17.72
C GLY A 9 -19.40 -44.34 16.29
N ASN A 10 -20.19 -43.28 16.08
CA ASN A 10 -20.55 -42.84 14.74
C ASN A 10 -19.25 -42.34 14.07
N PRO A 11 -18.75 -43.00 13.01
CA PRO A 11 -17.52 -42.59 12.32
C PRO A 11 -17.58 -41.17 11.77
N ASP A 12 -18.79 -40.60 11.63
CA ASP A 12 -19.03 -39.24 11.14
C ASP A 12 -19.21 -38.20 12.26
N SER A 13 -18.93 -38.56 13.53
CA SER A 13 -19.02 -37.61 14.64
C SER A 13 -17.86 -36.62 14.64
N ALA A 14 -18.16 -35.32 14.53
CA ALA A 14 -17.18 -34.24 14.60
C ALA A 14 -16.43 -34.10 15.94
N CYS A 15 -16.80 -34.89 16.96
CA CYS A 15 -16.22 -34.87 18.31
C CYS A 15 -15.33 -36.09 18.61
N GLN A 16 -14.80 -36.77 17.60
CA GLN A 16 -13.85 -37.88 17.81
C GLN A 16 -12.44 -37.37 18.16
N PRO A 17 -11.65 -38.13 18.95
CA PRO A 17 -10.24 -37.82 19.16
C PRO A 17 -9.49 -37.84 17.82
N PRO A 18 -8.53 -36.94 17.59
CA PRO A 18 -7.85 -36.84 16.30
C PRO A 18 -7.16 -38.16 15.94
N SER A 19 -7.27 -38.56 14.68
CA SER A 19 -6.59 -39.75 14.17
C SER A 19 -5.08 -39.52 14.12
N ALA A 20 -4.28 -40.60 14.14
CA ALA A 20 -2.83 -40.51 13.88
C ALA A 20 -2.52 -39.84 12.53
N LYS A 21 -3.42 -39.98 11.55
CA LYS A 21 -3.35 -39.27 10.26
C LYS A 21 -3.54 -37.76 10.44
N ASP A 22 -4.50 -37.33 11.26
CA ASP A 22 -4.76 -35.91 11.53
C ASP A 22 -3.57 -35.26 12.25
N PHE A 23 -2.96 -35.97 13.21
CA PHE A 23 -1.74 -35.53 13.87
C PHE A 23 -0.56 -35.42 12.90
N LEU A 24 -0.41 -36.36 11.97
CA LEU A 24 0.65 -36.31 10.96
C LEU A 24 0.44 -35.14 9.99
N VAL A 25 -0.79 -34.92 9.53
CA VAL A 25 -1.16 -33.81 8.64
C VAL A 25 -0.92 -32.47 9.33
N ASP A 26 -1.40 -32.28 10.56
CA ASP A 26 -1.19 -31.06 11.34
C ASP A 26 0.31 -30.80 11.59
N ARG A 27 1.08 -31.83 11.95
CA ARG A 27 2.53 -31.71 12.17
C ARG A 27 3.27 -31.33 10.89
N THR A 28 2.91 -31.96 9.77
CA THR A 28 3.52 -31.69 8.45
C THR A 28 3.18 -30.28 7.98
N PHE A 29 1.91 -29.88 8.10
CA PHE A 29 1.45 -28.54 7.77
C PHE A 29 2.17 -27.47 8.59
N ARG A 30 2.28 -27.65 9.91
CA ARG A 30 3.04 -26.73 10.78
C ARG A 30 4.52 -26.68 10.43
N ALA A 31 5.13 -27.81 10.08
CA ALA A 31 6.53 -27.85 9.65
C ALA A 31 6.74 -27.07 8.34
N LEU A 32 5.88 -27.30 7.34
CA LEU A 32 5.90 -26.58 6.07
C LEU A 32 5.67 -25.07 6.27
N ALA A 33 4.70 -24.69 7.10
CA ALA A 33 4.44 -23.29 7.42
C ALA A 33 5.66 -22.61 8.09
N ARG A 34 6.31 -23.29 9.06
CA ARG A 34 7.53 -22.78 9.70
C ARG A 34 8.70 -22.65 8.72
N ILE A 35 8.90 -23.64 7.86
CA ILE A 35 9.93 -23.57 6.80
C ILE A 35 9.63 -22.39 5.87
N GLY A 36 8.38 -22.21 5.47
CA GLY A 36 7.96 -21.07 4.64
C GLY A 36 8.28 -19.72 5.28
N VAL A 37 7.97 -19.54 6.57
CA VAL A 37 8.32 -18.32 7.32
C VAL A 37 9.83 -18.10 7.36
N VAL A 38 10.61 -19.14 7.66
CA VAL A 38 12.09 -19.05 7.70
C VAL A 38 12.65 -18.70 6.32
N LEU A 39 12.14 -19.30 5.24
CA LEU A 39 12.58 -19.02 3.88
C LEU A 39 12.26 -17.57 3.46
N VAL A 40 11.08 -17.06 3.77
CA VAL A 40 10.72 -15.66 3.48
C VAL A 40 11.62 -14.70 4.26
N LEU A 41 11.87 -14.95 5.55
CA LEU A 41 12.79 -14.13 6.34
C LEU A 41 14.23 -14.20 5.82
N ALA A 42 14.70 -15.39 5.43
CA ALA A 42 16.02 -15.58 4.84
C ALA A 42 16.15 -14.85 3.49
N LEU A 43 15.10 -14.87 2.65
CA LEU A 43 15.06 -14.14 1.39
C LEU A 43 15.13 -12.62 1.63
N VAL A 44 14.34 -12.09 2.56
CA VAL A 44 14.37 -10.66 2.91
C VAL A 44 15.75 -10.27 3.42
N PHE A 45 16.33 -11.08 4.32
CA PHE A 45 17.69 -10.85 4.82
C PHE A 45 18.73 -10.87 3.68
N ALA A 46 18.66 -11.86 2.79
CA ALA A 46 19.56 -11.98 1.65
C ALA A 46 19.45 -10.77 0.70
N LEU A 47 18.24 -10.27 0.44
CA LEU A 47 18.02 -9.08 -0.38
C LEU A 47 18.63 -7.84 0.27
N VAL A 48 18.37 -7.60 1.56
CA VAL A 48 18.93 -6.46 2.30
C VAL A 48 20.46 -6.55 2.33
N PHE A 49 21.00 -7.75 2.55
CA PHE A 49 22.44 -7.98 2.58
C PHE A 49 23.10 -7.73 1.21
N GLU A 50 22.51 -8.24 0.13
CA GLU A 50 23.05 -8.10 -1.23
C GLU A 50 22.99 -6.64 -1.71
N VAL A 51 21.85 -5.97 -1.49
CA VAL A 51 21.69 -4.54 -1.82
C VAL A 51 22.65 -3.70 -0.97
N GLY A 52 22.74 -3.95 0.33
CA GLY A 52 23.65 -3.24 1.22
C GLY A 52 25.12 -3.41 0.84
N ARG A 53 25.53 -4.63 0.48
CA ARG A 53 26.89 -4.92 0.02
C ARG A 53 27.24 -4.17 -1.27
N LYS A 54 26.32 -4.12 -2.23
CA LYS A 54 26.54 -3.40 -3.50
C LYS A 54 26.40 -1.87 -3.36
N ALA A 55 25.67 -1.40 -2.36
CA ALA A 55 25.54 0.03 -2.05
C ALA A 55 26.80 0.60 -1.36
N LEU A 56 27.55 -0.23 -0.62
CA LEU A 56 28.69 0.22 0.20
C LEU A 56 29.73 1.04 -0.58
N PRO A 57 30.20 0.61 -1.78
CA PRO A 57 31.14 1.42 -2.56
C PRO A 57 30.56 2.77 -3.00
N GLY A 58 29.27 2.81 -3.34
CA GLY A 58 28.57 4.04 -3.71
C GLY A 58 28.44 5.00 -2.53
N MET A 59 28.18 4.46 -1.33
CA MET A 59 28.15 5.22 -0.07
C MET A 59 29.52 5.78 0.30
N GLU A 60 30.59 5.01 0.13
CA GLU A 60 31.95 5.47 0.43
C GLU A 60 32.44 6.55 -0.54
N LYS A 61 32.12 6.41 -1.84
CA LYS A 61 32.55 7.36 -2.88
C LYS A 61 31.78 8.67 -2.86
N HIS A 62 30.46 8.62 -2.66
CA HIS A 62 29.59 9.80 -2.83
C HIS A 62 28.94 10.28 -1.53
N GLY A 63 28.98 9.50 -0.45
CA GLY A 63 28.55 9.91 0.89
C GLY A 63 27.12 10.47 0.93
N PHE A 64 26.93 11.47 1.79
CA PHE A 64 25.64 12.13 2.00
C PHE A 64 25.21 13.05 0.86
N ASP A 65 26.12 13.41 -0.05
CA ASP A 65 25.82 14.29 -1.18
C ASP A 65 24.79 13.67 -2.14
N VAL A 66 24.72 12.33 -2.18
CA VAL A 66 23.69 11.62 -2.95
C VAL A 66 22.29 11.90 -2.40
N LEU A 67 22.15 11.87 -1.07
CA LEU A 67 20.85 12.02 -0.39
C LEU A 67 20.31 13.44 -0.48
N LEU A 68 21.20 14.43 -0.40
CA LEU A 68 20.83 15.85 -0.38
C LEU A 68 20.93 16.50 -1.77
N GLY A 69 21.61 15.85 -2.70
CA GLY A 69 21.78 16.34 -4.07
C GLY A 69 20.46 16.35 -4.84
N SER A 70 20.27 17.40 -5.64
CA SER A 70 19.11 17.57 -6.52
C SER A 70 19.39 17.21 -7.99
N VAL A 71 20.66 17.13 -8.37
CA VAL A 71 21.07 16.93 -9.76
C VAL A 71 21.47 15.47 -9.99
N TRP A 72 20.78 14.80 -10.90
CA TRP A 72 21.19 13.51 -11.46
C TRP A 72 21.73 13.74 -12.86
N ASP A 73 23.06 13.66 -13.00
CA ASP A 73 23.78 13.75 -14.26
C ASP A 73 24.90 12.72 -14.28
N VAL A 74 24.65 11.63 -15.01
CA VAL A 74 25.56 10.49 -15.17
C VAL A 74 26.87 10.92 -15.84
N ASN A 75 26.82 11.87 -16.79
CA ASN A 75 28.01 12.32 -17.52
C ASN A 75 28.96 13.14 -16.64
N GLN A 76 28.40 13.89 -15.69
CA GLN A 76 29.17 14.67 -14.72
C GLN A 76 29.50 13.90 -13.43
N GLY A 77 29.07 12.64 -13.31
CA GLY A 77 29.24 11.84 -12.10
C GLY A 77 28.51 12.40 -10.86
N LYS A 78 27.42 13.14 -11.08
CA LYS A 78 26.60 13.74 -10.02
C LYS A 78 25.32 12.95 -9.86
N TYR A 79 25.07 12.45 -8.66
CA TYR A 79 23.95 11.54 -8.41
C TYR A 79 23.11 12.02 -7.24
N GLY A 80 22.22 12.98 -7.46
CA GLY A 80 21.28 13.47 -6.46
C GLY A 80 19.95 12.73 -6.50
N ILE A 81 19.52 12.16 -5.37
CA ILE A 81 18.24 11.43 -5.25
C ILE A 81 17.18 12.15 -4.42
N LEU A 82 17.47 13.35 -3.89
CA LEU A 82 16.52 14.12 -3.08
C LEU A 82 15.18 14.37 -3.80
N PRO A 83 15.14 14.75 -5.10
CA PRO A 83 13.88 14.95 -5.81
C PRO A 83 13.08 13.65 -5.95
N ALA A 84 13.76 12.51 -6.08
CA ALA A 84 13.13 11.20 -6.15
C ALA A 84 12.54 10.77 -4.79
N ILE A 85 13.23 11.07 -3.68
CA ILE A 85 12.69 10.88 -2.32
C ILE A 85 11.43 11.72 -2.15
N TRP A 86 11.49 13.00 -2.51
CA TRP A 86 10.36 13.92 -2.44
C TRP A 86 9.17 13.41 -3.25
N GLY A 87 9.38 13.05 -4.53
CA GLY A 87 8.30 12.58 -5.38
C GLY A 87 7.70 11.25 -4.91
N THR A 88 8.51 10.32 -4.37
CA THR A 88 8.01 9.08 -3.76
C THR A 88 7.10 9.36 -2.58
N LEU A 89 7.54 10.17 -1.62
CA LEU A 89 6.76 10.49 -0.42
C LEU A 89 5.50 11.30 -0.76
N TYR A 90 5.64 12.28 -1.65
CA TYR A 90 4.55 13.19 -1.98
C TYR A 90 3.45 12.49 -2.78
N SER A 91 3.81 11.69 -3.78
CA SER A 91 2.83 10.90 -4.54
C SER A 91 2.14 9.84 -3.68
N ALA A 92 2.89 9.12 -2.83
CA ALA A 92 2.33 8.12 -1.93
C ALA A 92 1.37 8.74 -0.90
N PHE A 93 1.71 9.93 -0.37
CA PHE A 93 0.86 10.64 0.58
C PHE A 93 -0.46 11.08 -0.05
N ILE A 94 -0.43 11.71 -1.24
CA ILE A 94 -1.64 12.12 -1.95
C ILE A 94 -2.49 10.89 -2.30
N ALA A 95 -1.86 9.83 -2.81
CA ALA A 95 -2.55 8.60 -3.15
C ALA A 95 -3.23 7.98 -1.94
N LEU A 96 -2.56 7.94 -0.79
CA LEU A 96 -3.11 7.42 0.46
C LEU A 96 -4.28 8.27 0.97
N LEU A 97 -4.22 9.60 0.87
CA LEU A 97 -5.34 10.45 1.29
C LEU A 97 -6.60 10.14 0.47
N ILE A 98 -6.45 10.04 -0.85
CA ILE A 98 -7.57 9.75 -1.76
C ILE A 98 -8.06 8.32 -1.53
N ALA A 99 -7.19 7.33 -1.66
CA ALA A 99 -7.54 5.92 -1.55
C ALA A 99 -7.99 5.52 -0.13
N GLY A 100 -7.46 6.18 0.90
CA GLY A 100 -7.87 6.00 2.29
C GLY A 100 -9.32 6.42 2.50
N VAL A 101 -9.67 7.63 2.08
CA VAL A 101 -11.05 8.13 2.20
C VAL A 101 -12.02 7.25 1.40
N PHE A 102 -11.74 7.01 0.12
CA PHE A 102 -12.64 6.24 -0.73
C PHE A 102 -12.67 4.75 -0.37
N GLY A 103 -11.53 4.15 -0.05
CA GLY A 103 -11.42 2.74 0.31
C GLY A 103 -12.12 2.41 1.63
N VAL A 104 -11.96 3.23 2.66
CA VAL A 104 -12.67 3.05 3.94
C VAL A 104 -14.16 3.31 3.77
N SER A 105 -14.54 4.35 3.02
CA SER A 105 -15.96 4.63 2.73
C SER A 105 -16.62 3.48 1.99
N MET A 106 -15.95 2.93 0.98
CA MET A 106 -16.41 1.75 0.24
C MET A 106 -16.54 0.52 1.16
N ALA A 107 -15.58 0.33 2.07
CA ALA A 107 -15.64 -0.77 3.03
C ALA A 107 -16.85 -0.66 3.97
N ILE A 108 -17.14 0.54 4.48
CA ILE A 108 -18.34 0.81 5.30
C ILE A 108 -19.61 0.53 4.48
N PHE A 109 -19.67 1.05 3.25
CA PHE A 109 -20.84 0.90 2.39
C PHE A 109 -21.14 -0.57 2.05
N LEU A 110 -20.11 -1.38 1.83
CA LEU A 110 -20.26 -2.80 1.49
C LEU A 110 -20.55 -3.70 2.70
N THR A 111 -20.21 -3.29 3.93
CA THR A 111 -20.31 -4.15 5.13
C THR A 111 -21.42 -3.79 6.10
N GLN A 112 -21.97 -2.58 6.02
CA GLN A 112 -22.98 -2.10 6.98
C GLN A 112 -24.38 -2.03 6.34
N ASP A 113 -24.76 -3.08 5.60
CA ASP A 113 -26.13 -3.34 5.12
C ASP A 113 -26.77 -2.22 4.28
N PHE A 114 -25.98 -1.35 3.66
CA PHE A 114 -26.49 -0.33 2.71
C PHE A 114 -26.89 -0.93 1.35
N LEU A 115 -26.42 -2.14 1.04
CA LEU A 115 -26.68 -2.83 -0.21
C LEU A 115 -27.21 -4.26 0.05
N PRO A 116 -28.05 -4.80 -0.85
CA PRO A 116 -28.37 -6.23 -0.83
C PRO A 116 -27.11 -7.09 -0.94
N ALA A 117 -27.06 -8.21 -0.20
CA ALA A 117 -25.87 -9.06 -0.10
C ALA A 117 -25.30 -9.51 -1.46
N LYS A 118 -26.15 -9.79 -2.45
CA LYS A 118 -25.72 -10.14 -3.82
C LYS A 118 -24.99 -9.00 -4.51
N LEU A 119 -25.48 -7.77 -4.35
CA LEU A 119 -24.88 -6.60 -4.98
C LEU A 119 -23.57 -6.23 -4.29
N ALA A 120 -23.50 -6.31 -2.96
CA ALA A 120 -22.26 -6.15 -2.21
C ALA A 120 -21.18 -7.15 -2.65
N ALA A 121 -21.56 -8.43 -2.87
CA ALA A 121 -20.64 -9.44 -3.38
C ALA A 121 -20.09 -9.11 -4.78
N VAL A 122 -20.94 -8.61 -5.69
CA VAL A 122 -20.50 -8.17 -7.03
C VAL A 122 -19.49 -7.03 -6.93
N PHE A 123 -19.78 -6.01 -6.12
CA PHE A 123 -18.83 -4.90 -5.92
C PHE A 123 -17.51 -5.37 -5.29
N ARG A 124 -17.56 -6.30 -4.32
CA ARG A 124 -16.35 -6.89 -3.72
C ARG A 124 -15.49 -7.58 -4.78
N THR A 125 -16.11 -8.38 -5.64
CA THR A 125 -15.41 -9.03 -6.75
C THR A 125 -14.81 -8.00 -7.72
N ILE A 126 -15.52 -6.93 -8.07
CA ILE A 126 -14.96 -5.86 -8.93
C ILE A 126 -13.72 -5.23 -8.29
N VAL A 127 -13.78 -4.93 -7.00
CA VAL A 127 -12.65 -4.35 -6.26
C VAL A 127 -11.45 -5.31 -6.23
N GLU A 128 -11.68 -6.59 -5.99
CA GLU A 128 -10.63 -7.62 -6.04
C GLU A 128 -10.02 -7.75 -7.44
N LEU A 129 -10.84 -7.67 -8.50
CA LEU A 129 -10.37 -7.71 -9.88
C LEU A 129 -9.50 -6.49 -10.24
N LEU A 130 -9.76 -5.31 -9.67
CA LEU A 130 -8.90 -4.13 -9.86
C LEU A 130 -7.47 -4.38 -9.36
N ALA A 131 -7.29 -5.19 -8.31
CA ALA A 131 -5.96 -5.53 -7.79
C ALA A 131 -5.16 -6.47 -8.71
N ALA A 132 -5.82 -7.17 -9.63
CA ALA A 132 -5.20 -8.11 -10.56
C ALA A 132 -4.67 -7.44 -11.84
N ILE A 133 -5.03 -6.17 -12.10
CA ILE A 133 -4.61 -5.44 -13.29
C ILE A 133 -3.10 -5.11 -13.18
N PRO A 134 -2.27 -5.44 -14.19
CA PRO A 134 -0.86 -5.10 -14.18
C PRO A 134 -0.62 -3.59 -14.11
N SER A 135 0.41 -3.16 -13.36
CA SER A 135 0.72 -1.74 -13.15
C SER A 135 1.05 -0.98 -14.45
N VAL A 136 1.68 -1.62 -15.43
CA VAL A 136 1.97 -1.03 -16.75
C VAL A 136 0.67 -0.66 -17.48
N VAL A 137 -0.39 -1.46 -17.34
CA VAL A 137 -1.70 -1.19 -17.95
C VAL A 137 -2.30 0.08 -17.32
N TYR A 138 -2.21 0.21 -16.00
CA TYR A 138 -2.60 1.45 -15.30
C TYR A 138 -1.78 2.66 -15.74
N GLY A 139 -0.47 2.51 -15.92
CA GLY A 139 0.41 3.55 -16.44
C GLY A 139 -0.03 4.06 -17.81
N LEU A 140 -0.26 3.14 -18.75
CA LEU A 140 -0.71 3.46 -20.10
C LEU A 140 -2.11 4.07 -20.13
N TRP A 141 -3.05 3.53 -19.33
CA TRP A 141 -4.37 4.10 -19.13
C TRP A 141 -4.30 5.51 -18.55
N GLY A 142 -3.38 5.76 -17.61
CA GLY A 142 -3.14 7.09 -17.06
C GLY A 142 -2.75 8.11 -18.13
N ILE A 143 -1.90 7.71 -19.08
CA ILE A 143 -1.45 8.58 -20.18
C ILE A 143 -2.60 8.90 -21.14
N TYR A 144 -3.35 7.88 -21.58
CA TYR A 144 -4.35 8.07 -22.62
C TYR A 144 -5.73 8.48 -22.12
N VAL A 145 -6.04 8.28 -20.85
CA VAL A 145 -7.37 8.55 -20.27
C VAL A 145 -7.29 9.57 -19.15
N VAL A 146 -6.48 9.31 -18.11
CA VAL A 146 -6.48 10.18 -16.91
C VAL A 146 -5.94 11.57 -17.24
N ILE A 147 -4.78 11.66 -17.88
CA ILE A 147 -4.16 12.95 -18.22
C ILE A 147 -5.10 13.79 -19.09
N PRO A 148 -5.66 13.30 -20.21
CA PRO A 148 -6.65 14.05 -20.99
C PRO A 148 -7.91 14.42 -20.19
N ALA A 149 -8.41 13.53 -19.34
CA ALA A 149 -9.62 13.78 -18.55
C ALA A 149 -9.45 14.88 -17.50
N ILE A 150 -8.29 14.95 -16.83
CA ILE A 150 -8.02 15.97 -15.81
C ILE A 150 -7.48 17.29 -16.40
N ARG A 151 -7.00 17.28 -17.65
CA ARG A 151 -6.38 18.46 -18.28
C ARG A 151 -7.28 19.70 -18.28
N PRO A 152 -8.58 19.65 -18.63
CA PRO A 152 -9.44 20.84 -18.59
C PRO A 152 -9.56 21.44 -17.18
N LEU A 153 -9.73 20.57 -16.17
CA LEU A 153 -9.84 20.99 -14.77
C LEU A 153 -8.52 21.58 -14.27
N THR A 154 -7.39 20.93 -14.54
CA THR A 154 -6.07 21.40 -14.10
C THR A 154 -5.65 22.69 -14.81
N ALA A 155 -6.02 22.89 -16.07
CA ALA A 155 -5.79 24.15 -16.79
C ALA A 155 -6.62 25.30 -16.21
N TRP A 156 -7.88 25.04 -15.85
CA TRP A 156 -8.71 26.01 -15.14
C TRP A 156 -8.12 26.35 -13.76
N LEU A 157 -7.74 25.33 -12.97
CA LEU A 157 -7.11 25.53 -11.66
C LEU A 157 -5.79 26.31 -11.75
N ASN A 158 -4.96 26.07 -12.76
CA ASN A 158 -3.72 26.83 -12.95
C ASN A 158 -4.00 28.29 -13.35
N THR A 159 -5.00 28.54 -14.20
CA THR A 159 -5.36 29.91 -14.61
C THR A 159 -5.95 30.73 -13.45
N GLU A 160 -6.90 30.16 -12.71
CA GLU A 160 -7.64 30.89 -11.66
C GLU A 160 -6.94 30.85 -10.29
N LEU A 161 -6.28 29.75 -9.97
CA LEU A 161 -5.67 29.48 -8.67
C LEU A 161 -4.15 29.27 -8.74
N GLY A 162 -3.50 29.70 -9.83
CA GLY A 162 -2.04 29.59 -10.01
C GLY A 162 -1.21 30.35 -8.99
N TRP A 163 -1.83 31.26 -8.23
CA TRP A 163 -1.22 31.93 -7.07
C TRP A 163 -1.01 30.98 -5.87
N ILE A 164 -1.71 29.83 -5.83
CA ILE A 164 -1.50 28.79 -4.84
C ILE A 164 -0.33 27.89 -5.30
N PRO A 165 0.69 27.63 -4.46
CA PRO A 165 1.86 26.83 -4.83
C PRO A 165 1.55 25.43 -5.40
N PHE A 166 0.42 24.84 -5.00
CA PHE A 166 -0.04 23.55 -5.50
C PHE A 166 -0.48 23.55 -6.97
N PHE A 167 -0.84 24.72 -7.52
CA PHE A 167 -1.36 24.87 -8.88
C PHE A 167 -0.50 25.77 -9.75
N GLY A 168 0.72 26.09 -9.32
CA GLY A 168 1.57 27.11 -9.96
C GLY A 168 2.14 26.74 -11.34
N THR A 169 2.06 25.47 -11.77
CA THR A 169 2.59 25.03 -13.07
C THR A 169 1.49 24.49 -13.97
N SER A 170 1.61 24.60 -15.28
CA SER A 170 0.66 23.96 -16.19
C SER A 170 0.96 22.45 -16.34
N LEU A 171 -0.09 21.64 -16.50
CA LEU A 171 0.05 20.21 -16.75
C LEU A 171 0.33 19.96 -18.24
N SER A 172 1.59 19.76 -18.61
CA SER A 172 1.98 19.52 -20.01
C SER A 172 1.76 18.07 -20.47
N GLY A 173 1.72 17.10 -19.56
CA GLY A 173 1.53 15.67 -19.88
C GLY A 173 1.68 14.81 -18.62
N PRO A 174 2.74 13.98 -18.53
CA PRO A 174 3.17 13.36 -17.28
C PRO A 174 3.35 14.39 -16.16
N GLY A 175 2.97 14.04 -14.94
CA GLY A 175 3.00 14.92 -13.78
C GLY A 175 2.68 14.17 -12.50
N LEU A 176 2.90 14.82 -11.36
CA LEU A 176 2.70 14.20 -10.06
C LEU A 176 1.22 13.82 -9.81
N LEU A 177 0.27 14.72 -10.10
CA LEU A 177 -1.15 14.48 -9.87
C LEU A 177 -1.72 13.28 -10.65
N PRO A 178 -1.58 13.17 -11.99
CA PRO A 178 -2.09 12.01 -12.70
C PRO A 178 -1.45 10.71 -12.19
N ALA A 179 -0.16 10.74 -11.84
CA ALA A 179 0.52 9.59 -11.26
C ALA A 179 -0.05 9.22 -9.87
N ALA A 180 -0.29 10.20 -9.00
CA ALA A 180 -0.88 9.99 -7.67
C ALA A 180 -2.35 9.51 -7.75
N LEU A 181 -3.12 9.96 -8.74
CA LEU A 181 -4.50 9.50 -8.98
C LEU A 181 -4.53 8.03 -9.41
N VAL A 182 -3.67 7.65 -10.37
CA VAL A 182 -3.54 6.26 -10.80
C VAL A 182 -3.07 5.39 -9.64
N LEU A 183 -2.08 5.85 -8.88
CA LEU A 183 -1.59 5.18 -7.67
C LEU A 183 -2.71 4.98 -6.64
N ALA A 184 -3.56 5.99 -6.43
CA ALA A 184 -4.71 5.90 -5.52
C ALA A 184 -5.66 4.78 -5.94
N ILE A 185 -5.98 4.69 -7.24
CA ILE A 185 -6.83 3.62 -7.78
C ILE A 185 -6.19 2.24 -7.57
N MET A 186 -4.88 2.14 -7.71
CA MET A 186 -4.16 0.87 -7.53
C MET A 186 -4.10 0.39 -6.08
N ILE A 187 -3.96 1.29 -5.10
CA ILE A 187 -3.90 0.91 -3.68
C ILE A 187 -5.30 0.82 -3.03
N LEU A 188 -6.32 1.42 -3.65
CA LEU A 188 -7.70 1.41 -3.16
C LEU A 188 -8.23 -0.01 -2.89
N PRO A 189 -8.05 -1.02 -3.78
CA PRO A 189 -8.48 -2.38 -3.50
C PRO A 189 -7.89 -2.98 -2.23
N THR A 190 -6.62 -2.68 -1.95
CA THR A 190 -5.93 -3.17 -0.74
C THR A 190 -6.55 -2.55 0.50
N ILE A 191 -6.77 -1.23 0.49
CA ILE A 191 -7.37 -0.51 1.63
C ILE A 191 -8.82 -0.97 1.85
N ALA A 192 -9.60 -1.06 0.77
CA ALA A 192 -11.01 -1.44 0.83
C ALA A 192 -11.19 -2.87 1.33
N ALA A 193 -10.46 -3.85 0.78
CA ALA A 193 -10.61 -5.26 1.17
C ALA A 193 -10.24 -5.48 2.65
N VAL A 194 -9.08 -4.97 3.08
CA VAL A 194 -8.62 -5.15 4.47
C VAL A 194 -9.52 -4.37 5.46
N SER A 195 -10.02 -3.19 5.08
CA SER A 195 -11.00 -2.46 5.88
C SER A 195 -12.34 -3.20 6.00
N GLN A 196 -12.79 -3.89 4.95
CA GLN A 196 -14.01 -4.71 4.99
C GLN A 196 -13.85 -5.89 5.95
N ASP A 197 -12.71 -6.58 5.89
CA ASP A 197 -12.42 -7.69 6.78
C ASP A 197 -12.37 -7.22 8.24
N ALA A 198 -11.77 -6.05 8.50
CA ALA A 198 -11.76 -5.43 9.82
C ALA A 198 -13.18 -5.08 10.34
N LEU A 199 -14.03 -4.51 9.50
CA LEU A 199 -15.41 -4.15 9.86
C LEU A 199 -16.31 -5.37 10.05
N THR A 200 -16.07 -6.44 9.30
CA THR A 200 -16.82 -7.71 9.41
C THR A 200 -16.40 -8.50 10.64
N ALA A 201 -15.15 -8.33 11.10
CA ALA A 201 -14.64 -8.94 12.33
C ALA A 201 -15.26 -8.36 13.61
N VAL A 202 -16.00 -7.25 13.54
CA VAL A 202 -16.70 -6.67 14.70
C VAL A 202 -17.77 -7.65 15.19
N PRO A 203 -17.73 -8.11 16.46
CA PRO A 203 -18.67 -9.10 16.97
C PRO A 203 -20.12 -8.65 16.83
N MET A 204 -21.00 -9.57 16.40
CA MET A 204 -22.43 -9.27 16.23
C MET A 204 -23.10 -8.78 17.53
N LYS A 205 -22.63 -9.29 18.68
CA LYS A 205 -23.10 -8.84 20.01
C LYS A 205 -22.88 -7.34 20.21
N THR A 206 -21.75 -6.80 19.75
CA THR A 206 -21.45 -5.36 19.85
C THR A 206 -22.39 -4.54 18.98
N LYS A 207 -22.70 -5.02 17.77
CA LYS A 207 -23.67 -4.36 16.87
C LYS A 207 -25.08 -4.35 17.48
N GLN A 208 -25.54 -5.50 17.97
CA GLN A 208 -26.87 -5.64 18.60
C GLN A 208 -26.99 -4.81 19.87
N ALA A 209 -25.95 -4.73 20.69
CA ALA A 209 -25.93 -3.88 21.89
C ALA A 209 -26.04 -2.40 21.54
N ALA A 210 -25.35 -1.94 20.50
CA ALA A 210 -25.47 -0.55 20.02
C ALA A 210 -26.92 -0.22 19.63
N TYR A 211 -27.53 -1.04 18.77
CA TYR A 211 -28.94 -0.85 18.39
C TYR A 211 -29.90 -0.98 19.58
N GLY A 212 -29.62 -1.87 20.53
CA GLY A 212 -30.39 -2.03 21.77
C GLY A 212 -30.36 -0.81 22.68
N MET A 213 -29.32 0.04 22.59
CA MET A 213 -29.24 1.34 23.27
C MET A 213 -29.99 2.46 22.53
N GLY A 214 -30.66 2.16 21.41
CA GLY A 214 -31.42 3.13 20.63
C GLY A 214 -30.58 3.98 19.67
N THR A 215 -29.33 3.58 19.37
CA THR A 215 -28.49 4.31 18.41
C THR A 215 -29.05 4.24 17.00
N THR A 216 -28.97 5.35 16.26
CA THR A 216 -29.26 5.33 14.82
C THR A 216 -28.21 4.51 14.04
N HIS A 217 -28.53 4.13 12.80
CA HIS A 217 -27.62 3.39 11.93
C HIS A 217 -26.25 4.07 11.78
N TRP A 218 -26.24 5.40 11.54
CA TRP A 218 -25.01 6.17 11.41
C TRP A 218 -24.24 6.29 12.74
N GLU A 219 -24.94 6.42 13.86
CA GLU A 219 -24.29 6.44 15.17
C GLU A 219 -23.66 5.10 15.52
N ALA A 220 -24.32 3.99 15.24
CA ALA A 220 -23.76 2.66 15.42
C ALA A 220 -22.48 2.49 14.58
N ILE A 221 -22.47 2.97 13.33
CA ILE A 221 -21.29 2.93 12.46
C ILE A 221 -20.15 3.77 13.03
N LEU A 222 -20.38 5.08 13.25
CA LEU A 222 -19.30 6.01 13.59
C LEU A 222 -18.81 5.88 15.02
N LYS A 223 -19.71 5.60 15.97
CA LYS A 223 -19.38 5.60 17.41
C LYS A 223 -19.01 4.22 17.93
N VAL A 224 -19.41 3.14 17.24
CA VAL A 224 -19.19 1.77 17.74
C VAL A 224 -18.40 0.93 16.73
N MET A 225 -18.89 0.75 15.51
CA MET A 225 -18.31 -0.23 14.57
C MET A 225 -16.97 0.23 13.99
N VAL A 226 -16.88 1.47 13.51
CA VAL A 226 -15.62 2.05 12.98
C VAL A 226 -14.54 2.12 14.06
N PRO A 227 -14.81 2.61 15.29
CA PRO A 227 -13.84 2.59 16.38
C PRO A 227 -13.41 1.17 16.77
N SER A 228 -14.34 0.21 16.79
CA SER A 228 -14.01 -1.20 17.08
C SER A 228 -13.12 -1.83 16.00
N ALA A 229 -13.31 -1.44 14.73
CA ALA A 229 -12.52 -1.92 13.60
C ALA A 229 -11.28 -1.05 13.31
N ALA A 230 -11.04 0.00 14.09
CA ALA A 230 -10.04 1.02 13.77
C ALA A 230 -8.64 0.45 13.56
N THR A 231 -8.23 -0.55 14.35
CA THR A 231 -6.92 -1.19 14.21
C THR A 231 -6.72 -1.86 12.86
N GLY A 232 -7.76 -2.53 12.34
CA GLY A 232 -7.70 -3.15 11.03
C GLY A 232 -7.79 -2.12 9.90
N ILE A 233 -8.60 -1.07 10.08
CA ILE A 233 -8.68 0.05 9.13
C ILE A 233 -7.33 0.77 9.02
N PHE A 234 -6.71 1.14 10.13
CA PHE A 234 -5.37 1.74 10.12
C PHE A 234 -4.32 0.78 9.54
N GLY A 235 -4.40 -0.51 9.85
CA GLY A 235 -3.55 -1.53 9.24
C GLY A 235 -3.66 -1.56 7.71
N SER A 236 -4.87 -1.40 7.18
CA SER A 236 -5.10 -1.30 5.73
C SER A 236 -4.43 -0.07 5.11
N LEU A 237 -4.45 1.08 5.80
CA LEU A 237 -3.82 2.31 5.34
C LEU A 237 -2.30 2.18 5.33
N VAL A 238 -1.71 1.59 6.37
CA VAL A 238 -0.26 1.34 6.45
C VAL A 238 0.17 0.38 5.33
N LEU A 239 -0.59 -0.69 5.09
CA LEU A 239 -0.32 -1.63 4.00
C LEU A 239 -0.42 -0.96 2.63
N GLY A 240 -1.45 -0.13 2.42
CA GLY A 240 -1.62 0.66 1.21
C GLY A 240 -0.47 1.64 0.97
N LEU A 241 -0.01 2.31 2.02
CA LEU A 241 1.14 3.21 1.97
C LEU A 241 2.44 2.48 1.60
N GLY A 242 2.69 1.31 2.20
CA GLY A 242 3.84 0.47 1.86
C GLY A 242 3.85 0.07 0.38
N ARG A 243 2.68 -0.28 -0.18
CA ARG A 243 2.52 -0.53 -1.63
C ARG A 243 2.76 0.73 -2.46
N ALA A 244 2.25 1.87 -2.02
CA ALA A 244 2.38 3.14 -2.74
C ALA A 244 3.83 3.59 -2.87
N LEU A 245 4.62 3.47 -1.80
CA LEU A 245 6.05 3.84 -1.79
C LEU A 245 6.88 2.99 -2.77
N GLY A 246 6.47 1.75 -3.00
CA GLY A 246 7.14 0.79 -3.86
C GLY A 246 6.58 0.72 -5.29
N GLU A 247 5.65 1.60 -5.68
CA GLU A 247 5.10 1.54 -7.04
C GLU A 247 6.12 2.00 -8.08
N THR A 248 6.41 1.11 -9.02
CA THR A 248 7.54 1.24 -9.95
C THR A 248 7.07 1.65 -11.34
N MET A 249 6.29 0.79 -12.00
CA MET A 249 6.10 0.88 -13.46
C MET A 249 5.02 1.88 -13.85
N ALA A 250 3.92 1.95 -13.10
CA ALA A 250 2.89 2.97 -13.37
C ALA A 250 3.48 4.38 -13.21
N LEU A 251 4.27 4.57 -12.16
CA LEU A 251 4.91 5.85 -11.83
C LEU A 251 6.02 6.20 -12.82
N ALA A 252 6.83 5.23 -13.26
CA ALA A 252 7.85 5.46 -14.30
C ALA A 252 7.26 6.03 -15.60
N MET A 253 6.03 5.65 -15.94
CA MET A 253 5.34 6.15 -17.14
C MET A 253 4.65 7.51 -16.93
N LEU A 254 4.17 7.79 -15.71
CA LEU A 254 3.26 8.92 -15.45
C LEU A 254 3.88 10.12 -14.75
N VAL A 255 4.95 9.95 -13.98
CA VAL A 255 5.48 11.00 -13.11
C VAL A 255 6.28 12.07 -13.87
N GLY A 256 6.82 11.72 -15.05
CA GLY A 256 7.51 12.64 -15.97
C GLY A 256 9.03 12.64 -15.89
N ASN A 257 9.63 11.81 -15.03
CA ASN A 257 11.09 11.60 -14.91
C ASN A 257 11.90 12.91 -14.85
N ALA A 258 11.47 13.84 -13.99
CA ALA A 258 12.14 15.13 -13.82
C ALA A 258 12.70 15.28 -12.40
N ASN A 259 13.98 15.60 -12.29
CA ASN A 259 14.65 15.81 -11.00
C ASN A 259 14.48 17.25 -10.51
N ASN A 260 13.24 17.64 -10.25
CA ASN A 260 12.88 18.94 -9.71
C ASN A 260 12.04 18.75 -8.44
N ILE A 261 12.29 19.58 -7.42
CA ILE A 261 11.48 19.63 -6.21
C ILE A 261 10.46 20.74 -6.40
N SER A 262 9.20 20.36 -6.56
CA SER A 262 8.09 21.27 -6.69
C SER A 262 6.95 20.86 -5.76
N LEU A 263 6.28 21.87 -5.17
CA LEU A 263 5.02 21.68 -4.46
C LEU A 263 3.83 21.55 -5.41
N SER A 264 3.99 22.01 -6.66
CA SER A 264 2.92 21.97 -7.65
C SER A 264 2.54 20.53 -7.97
N LEU A 265 1.26 20.22 -7.84
CA LEU A 265 0.69 18.92 -8.17
C LEU A 265 0.79 18.61 -9.67
N PHE A 266 0.93 19.65 -10.50
CA PHE A 266 0.96 19.52 -11.95
C PHE A 266 2.37 19.41 -12.51
N ALA A 267 3.39 19.63 -11.68
CA ALA A 267 4.78 19.54 -12.10
C ALA A 267 5.20 18.08 -12.31
N PRO A 268 6.10 17.82 -13.28
CA PRO A 268 6.77 16.52 -13.37
C PRO A 268 7.69 16.34 -12.17
N ALA A 269 7.80 15.10 -11.72
CA ALA A 269 8.67 14.71 -10.62
C ALA A 269 9.40 13.41 -11.00
N ASN A 270 10.14 12.85 -10.05
CA ASN A 270 10.72 11.51 -10.16
C ASN A 270 10.41 10.73 -8.87
N THR A 271 10.42 9.41 -8.93
CA THR A 271 10.31 8.56 -7.73
C THR A 271 11.50 7.63 -7.65
N LEU A 272 11.86 7.20 -6.44
CA LEU A 272 12.98 6.26 -6.25
C LEU A 272 12.78 4.97 -7.04
N ALA A 273 11.57 4.40 -7.00
CA ALA A 273 11.26 3.17 -7.74
C ALA A 273 11.35 3.37 -9.26
N ALA A 274 10.80 4.48 -9.79
CA ALA A 274 10.91 4.81 -11.21
C ALA A 274 12.36 5.05 -11.64
N LEU A 275 13.13 5.81 -10.84
CA LEU A 275 14.55 6.08 -11.08
C LEU A 275 15.34 4.76 -11.17
N LEU A 276 15.11 3.83 -10.25
CA LEU A 276 15.74 2.51 -10.28
C LEU A 276 15.35 1.74 -11.55
N ALA A 277 14.07 1.66 -11.87
CA ALA A 277 13.60 0.89 -13.02
C ALA A 277 14.08 1.43 -14.37
N LEU A 278 14.16 2.75 -14.50
CA LEU A 278 14.54 3.40 -15.76
C LEU A 278 16.05 3.40 -15.99
N ASN A 279 16.87 3.55 -14.93
CA ASN A 279 18.32 3.71 -15.08
C ASN A 279 19.08 2.39 -14.88
N PHE A 280 18.57 1.44 -14.09
CA PHE A 280 19.28 0.18 -13.81
C PHE A 280 19.59 -0.68 -15.06
N PRO A 281 18.71 -0.79 -16.08
CA PRO A 281 19.01 -1.58 -17.28
C PRO A 281 20.18 -1.05 -18.12
N GLU A 282 20.42 0.27 -18.08
CA GLU A 282 21.44 0.97 -18.88
C GLU A 282 22.67 1.35 -18.03
N ALA A 283 22.69 0.96 -16.75
CA ALA A 283 23.67 1.44 -15.79
C ALA A 283 25.06 0.85 -15.98
N GLY A 284 26.07 1.72 -16.00
CA GLY A 284 27.48 1.31 -15.91
C GLY A 284 27.87 0.83 -14.51
N PRO A 285 29.08 0.24 -14.32
CA PRO A 285 29.52 -0.29 -13.03
C PRO A 285 29.45 0.70 -11.87
N ASN A 286 29.85 1.96 -12.10
CA ASN A 286 29.79 3.02 -11.08
C ASN A 286 28.35 3.45 -10.78
N GLU A 287 27.47 3.45 -11.78
CA GLU A 287 26.07 3.84 -11.61
C GLU A 287 25.29 2.78 -10.84
N ILE A 288 25.59 1.49 -11.05
CA ILE A 288 25.01 0.38 -10.28
C ILE A 288 25.25 0.56 -8.78
N GLU A 289 26.45 1.00 -8.36
CA GLU A 289 26.76 1.22 -6.94
C GLU A 289 25.86 2.32 -6.34
N VAL A 290 25.61 3.39 -7.08
CA VAL A 290 24.77 4.50 -6.62
C VAL A 290 23.27 4.18 -6.68
N LEU A 291 22.84 3.42 -7.70
CA LEU A 291 21.47 2.91 -7.76
C LEU A 291 21.19 1.92 -6.63
N MET A 292 22.15 1.07 -6.27
CA MET A 292 22.03 0.19 -5.10
C MET A 292 21.95 1.01 -3.80
N TYR A 293 22.66 2.12 -3.70
CA TYR A 293 22.50 3.06 -2.59
C TYR A 293 21.09 3.68 -2.56
N ALA A 294 20.56 4.12 -3.69
CA ALA A 294 19.18 4.63 -3.78
C ALA A 294 18.13 3.55 -3.40
N ALA A 295 18.36 2.29 -3.79
CA ALA A 295 17.52 1.16 -3.41
C ALA A 295 17.55 0.90 -1.88
N LEU A 296 18.73 0.99 -1.26
CA LEU A 296 18.88 0.87 0.19
C LEU A 296 18.12 2.01 0.91
N VAL A 297 18.17 3.22 0.37
CA VAL A 297 17.43 4.37 0.90
C VAL A 297 15.92 4.17 0.78
N LEU A 298 15.43 3.67 -0.35
CA LEU A 298 14.02 3.31 -0.51
C LEU A 298 13.59 2.25 0.51
N MET A 299 14.37 1.18 0.68
CA MET A 299 14.12 0.16 1.71
C MET A 299 14.09 0.76 3.12
N LEU A 300 15.01 1.67 3.44
CA LEU A 300 15.05 2.34 4.73
C LEU A 300 13.81 3.23 4.94
N ILE A 301 13.43 4.03 3.94
CA ILE A 301 12.23 4.87 3.99
C ILE A 301 10.99 4.02 4.21
N THR A 302 10.80 2.95 3.42
CA THR A 302 9.66 2.05 3.58
C THR A 302 9.62 1.39 4.95
N LEU A 303 10.76 0.96 5.48
CA LEU A 303 10.86 0.40 6.82
C LEU A 303 10.46 1.43 7.89
N ILE A 304 11.02 2.63 7.82
CA ILE A 304 10.75 3.72 8.75
C ILE A 304 9.25 4.06 8.75
N VAL A 305 8.66 4.26 7.58
CA VAL A 305 7.24 4.58 7.43
C VAL A 305 6.35 3.46 7.98
N ASN A 306 6.68 2.20 7.72
CA ASN A 306 5.93 1.06 8.24
C ASN A 306 6.06 0.91 9.76
N ILE A 307 7.25 1.14 10.33
CA ILE A 307 7.46 1.15 11.78
C ILE A 307 6.64 2.26 12.44
N PHE A 308 6.70 3.48 11.90
CA PHE A 308 5.90 4.60 12.42
C PHE A 308 4.40 4.31 12.32
N GLY A 309 3.92 3.82 11.17
CA GLY A 309 2.53 3.41 11.01
C GLY A 309 2.11 2.35 12.02
N SER A 310 2.96 1.35 12.26
CA SER A 310 2.72 0.30 13.25
C SER A 310 2.73 0.82 14.68
N MET A 311 3.63 1.75 15.00
CA MET A 311 3.69 2.37 16.33
C MET A 311 2.44 3.21 16.62
N ILE A 312 1.95 3.97 15.64
CA ILE A 312 0.70 4.72 15.76
C ILE A 312 -0.48 3.77 16.05
N MET A 313 -0.55 2.62 15.36
CA MET A 313 -1.56 1.60 15.64
C MET A 313 -1.46 1.06 17.08
N MET A 314 -0.26 0.70 17.54
CA MET A 314 -0.05 0.20 18.89
C MET A 314 -0.40 1.24 19.97
N TYR A 315 -0.15 2.52 19.70
CA TYR A 315 -0.51 3.60 20.61
C TYR A 315 -2.04 3.78 20.68
N ALA A 316 -2.72 3.79 19.53
CA ALA A 316 -4.19 3.88 19.45
C ALA A 316 -4.89 2.73 20.20
N GLN A 317 -4.29 1.53 20.21
CA GLN A 317 -4.79 0.37 20.96
C GLN A 317 -4.74 0.54 22.49
N ARG A 318 -3.79 1.31 23.02
CA ARG A 318 -3.64 1.50 24.48
C ARG A 318 -4.71 2.39 25.08
N GLY A 319 -5.34 3.26 24.28
CA GLY A 319 -6.43 4.13 24.73
C GLY A 319 -7.80 3.46 24.82
N ASN A 320 -7.94 2.21 24.35
CA ASN A 320 -9.19 1.45 24.26
C ASN A 320 -9.26 0.25 25.23
N LYS A 321 -8.35 0.19 26.22
CA LYS A 321 -8.39 -0.77 27.32
C LYS A 321 -8.87 -0.11 28.60
#